data_AF-A0A812Q736-F1
#
_entry.id   AF-A0A812Q736-F1
#
_cell.length_a   1.000
_cell.length_b   1.000
_cell.length_c   1.000
_cell.angle_alpha   90.00
_cell.angle_beta   90.00
_cell.angle_gamma   90.00
#
_symmetry.space_group_name_H-M   'P 1'
#
loop_
_entity.id
_entity.type
_entity.pdbx_description
1 polymer ?
#
loop_
_entity_poly.entity_id
_entity_poly.type
_entity_poly.pdbx_seq_one_letter_code
_entity_poly.pdbx_strand_id
1 'polypeptide(L)'
;MQNAVQAEQQKNVELKRELAEALLFDSPVCTGAESANLPAAHSCVSIVHLQAREAQRKRPEAKEAMASGHNLESQGLTNTKAEGRLEKLEEKLQAKRDAIQELQDEKDALETKLEKKKKENRDLKEEVEELEKKLEKKVGDEKKKQRQESPSSSEDEKAKKAQTKLKVVLSEPKPERQQGSKVIRYDPPLIRYVVVFFLIQFAPRRDSDRRGRSRSRRSSSRPRSRSRDYRAGGKGDGKGDGTQLCIPYVQGRCRRGDTCRDRHPADDLDAIYDTLKRKPCRYGADCKRRDCVFKHPDDGRRRTD
;
A
#
# COMPACT_ATOMS: atom_id res chain seq x y z
N MET A 1 21.16 -2.95 -17.66
CA MET A 1 21.19 -4.14 -16.78
C MET A 1 21.76 -5.38 -17.46
N GLN A 2 21.41 -5.68 -18.73
CA GLN A 2 21.97 -6.84 -19.47
C GLN A 2 23.51 -6.87 -19.53
N ASN A 3 24.17 -5.73 -19.75
CA ASN A 3 25.64 -5.67 -19.79
C ASN A 3 26.30 -5.99 -18.43
N ALA A 4 25.63 -5.71 -17.31
CA ALA A 4 26.17 -6.00 -15.98
C ALA A 4 26.10 -7.51 -15.67
N VAL A 5 25.01 -8.16 -16.07
CA VAL A 5 24.83 -9.61 -15.93
C VAL A 5 25.86 -10.37 -16.79
N GLN A 6 26.11 -9.90 -18.03
CA GLN A 6 27.13 -10.51 -18.89
C GLN A 6 28.56 -10.36 -18.33
N ALA A 7 28.90 -9.21 -17.76
CA ALA A 7 30.21 -9.00 -17.14
C ALA A 7 30.43 -9.90 -15.90
N GLU A 8 29.37 -10.14 -15.11
CA GLU A 8 29.44 -11.03 -13.95
C GLU A 8 29.54 -12.50 -14.34
N GLN A 9 28.88 -12.91 -15.43
CA GLN A 9 29.02 -14.24 -16.00
C GLN A 9 30.45 -14.50 -16.51
N GLN A 10 31.10 -13.52 -17.15
CA GLN A 10 32.48 -13.65 -17.62
C GLN A 10 33.46 -13.83 -16.45
N LYS A 11 33.31 -13.05 -15.37
CA LYS A 11 34.15 -13.19 -14.16
C LYS A 11 34.03 -14.57 -13.51
N ASN A 12 32.83 -15.15 -13.50
CA ASN A 12 32.62 -16.50 -12.96
C ASN A 12 33.28 -17.59 -13.82
N VAL A 13 33.40 -17.39 -15.14
CA VAL A 13 34.09 -18.33 -16.03
C VAL A 13 35.60 -18.28 -15.79
N GLU A 14 36.18 -17.08 -15.61
CA GLU A 14 37.61 -16.91 -15.32
C GLU A 14 37.99 -17.55 -13.97
N LEU A 15 37.23 -17.29 -12.89
CA LEU A 15 37.49 -17.89 -11.58
C LEU A 15 37.44 -19.43 -11.60
N LYS A 16 36.53 -20.03 -12.37
CA LYS A 16 36.46 -21.48 -12.52
C LYS A 16 37.68 -22.05 -13.23
N ARG A 17 38.26 -21.30 -14.17
CA ARG A 17 39.47 -21.70 -14.89
C ARG A 17 40.68 -21.67 -13.96
N GLU A 18 40.82 -20.61 -13.15
CA GLU A 18 41.91 -20.50 -12.15
C GLU A 18 41.86 -21.63 -11.12
N LEU A 19 40.67 -21.98 -10.62
CA LEU A 19 40.50 -23.11 -9.70
C LEU A 19 40.85 -24.46 -10.33
N ALA A 20 40.52 -24.67 -11.60
CA ALA A 20 40.87 -25.90 -12.31
C ALA A 20 42.39 -26.04 -12.53
N GLU A 21 43.08 -24.93 -12.76
CA GLU A 21 44.54 -24.91 -12.94
C GLU A 21 45.27 -25.19 -11.62
N ALA A 22 44.77 -24.66 -10.50
CA ALA A 22 45.33 -24.93 -9.17
C ALA A 22 45.25 -26.42 -8.77
N LEU A 23 44.21 -27.14 -9.19
CA LEU A 23 44.02 -28.55 -8.83
C LEU A 23 44.95 -29.51 -9.59
N LEU A 24 45.61 -29.07 -10.65
CA LEU A 24 46.50 -29.92 -11.44
C LEU A 24 47.94 -29.98 -10.91
N PHE A 25 48.31 -29.15 -9.92
CA PHE A 25 49.71 -29.01 -9.48
C PHE A 25 50.11 -29.86 -8.25
N ASP A 26 49.15 -30.41 -7.48
CA ASP A 26 49.43 -31.12 -6.21
C ASP A 26 49.27 -32.65 -6.30
N SER A 27 50.07 -33.30 -7.15
CA SER A 27 50.25 -34.76 -7.09
C SER A 27 51.67 -35.11 -6.62
N PRO A 28 51.86 -35.43 -5.32
CA PRO A 28 53.16 -35.86 -4.82
C PRO A 28 53.52 -37.24 -5.38
N VAL A 29 54.51 -37.28 -6.27
CA VAL A 29 55.12 -38.50 -6.79
C VAL A 29 55.88 -39.19 -5.66
N CYS A 30 55.30 -40.25 -5.08
CA CYS A 30 55.95 -41.07 -4.07
C CYS A 30 56.98 -42.01 -4.73
N THR A 31 58.21 -41.56 -4.89
CA THR A 31 59.36 -42.44 -5.18
C THR A 31 59.79 -43.16 -3.89
N GLY A 32 59.88 -44.49 -3.94
CA GLY A 32 59.90 -45.38 -2.77
C GLY A 32 61.21 -45.53 -1.98
N ALA A 33 61.28 -46.61 -1.19
CA ALA A 33 62.51 -47.14 -0.62
C ALA A 33 62.33 -48.62 -0.20
N GLU A 34 63.29 -49.43 -0.66
CA GLU A 34 63.56 -50.82 -0.28
C GLU A 34 64.28 -50.94 1.08
N SER A 35 64.21 -52.14 1.68
CA SER A 35 65.37 -52.97 2.09
C SER A 35 65.41 -53.54 3.54
N ALA A 36 65.63 -54.88 3.57
CA ALA A 36 66.58 -55.66 4.38
C ALA A 36 66.31 -56.10 5.86
N ASN A 37 66.07 -57.42 6.01
CA ASN A 37 66.84 -58.50 6.71
C ASN A 37 66.96 -58.65 8.27
N LEU A 38 66.48 -59.82 8.78
CA LEU A 38 66.86 -60.68 9.96
C LEU A 38 66.49 -60.27 11.42
N PRO A 39 66.45 -61.18 12.44
CA PRO A 39 66.22 -62.64 12.51
C PRO A 39 65.12 -63.09 13.53
N ALA A 40 65.00 -64.40 13.71
CA ALA A 40 63.84 -65.19 14.11
C ALA A 40 63.51 -65.34 15.63
N ALA A 41 62.19 -65.46 15.87
CA ALA A 41 61.49 -66.51 16.63
C ALA A 41 61.26 -66.44 18.16
N HIS A 42 62.00 -65.68 18.98
CA HIS A 42 61.55 -65.40 20.37
C HIS A 42 60.83 -64.07 20.56
N SER A 43 60.62 -63.36 19.45
CA SER A 43 59.90 -62.08 19.37
C SER A 43 58.41 -62.25 19.05
N CYS A 44 57.98 -63.40 18.54
CA CYS A 44 56.64 -63.56 17.96
C CYS A 44 55.51 -63.44 19.00
N VAL A 45 55.67 -63.93 20.23
CA VAL A 45 54.63 -63.80 21.27
C VAL A 45 54.49 -62.35 21.76
N SER A 46 55.62 -61.66 21.92
CA SER A 46 55.64 -60.25 22.30
C SER A 46 55.08 -59.37 21.19
N ILE A 47 55.38 -59.67 19.92
CA ILE A 47 54.82 -58.99 18.75
C ILE A 47 53.31 -59.23 18.66
N VAL A 48 52.82 -60.46 18.85
CA VAL A 48 51.37 -60.74 18.81
C VAL A 48 50.63 -60.02 19.95
N HIS A 49 51.21 -59.95 21.16
CA HIS A 49 50.64 -59.16 22.25
C HIS A 49 50.70 -57.65 22.03
N LEU A 50 51.77 -57.13 21.40
CA LEU A 50 51.88 -55.71 21.03
C LEU A 50 50.85 -55.37 19.95
N GLN A 51 50.72 -56.20 18.91
CA GLN A 51 49.74 -56.06 17.84
C GLN A 51 48.31 -56.16 18.38
N ALA A 52 48.04 -57.05 19.34
CA ALA A 52 46.74 -57.12 20.00
C ALA A 52 46.42 -55.86 20.83
N ARG A 53 47.42 -55.29 21.52
CA ARG A 53 47.27 -54.02 22.26
C ARG A 53 47.10 -52.82 21.34
N GLU A 54 47.81 -52.77 20.21
CA GLU A 54 47.61 -51.76 19.17
C GLU A 54 46.24 -51.87 18.52
N ALA A 55 45.77 -53.08 18.21
CA ALA A 55 44.42 -53.30 17.72
C ALA A 55 43.34 -52.88 18.73
N GLN A 56 43.59 -53.05 20.04
CA GLN A 56 42.69 -52.55 21.09
C GLN A 56 42.75 -51.02 21.25
N ARG A 57 43.90 -50.38 21.02
CA ARG A 57 44.01 -48.90 21.01
C ARG A 57 43.33 -48.27 19.80
N LYS A 58 43.30 -48.95 18.65
CA LYS A 58 42.59 -48.49 17.43
C LYS A 58 41.07 -48.71 17.46
N ARG A 59 40.56 -49.55 18.37
CA ARG A 59 39.11 -49.79 18.53
C ARG A 59 38.29 -48.56 18.93
N PRO A 60 38.69 -47.71 19.89
CA PRO A 60 37.96 -46.47 20.19
C PRO A 60 37.99 -45.49 19.01
N GLU A 61 39.13 -45.35 18.32
CA GLU A 61 39.25 -44.50 17.12
C GLU A 61 38.31 -44.97 16.00
N ALA A 62 38.20 -46.28 15.77
CA ALA A 62 37.25 -46.83 14.80
C ALA A 62 35.78 -46.62 15.23
N LYS A 63 35.47 -46.68 16.53
CA LYS A 63 34.13 -46.40 17.05
C LYS A 63 33.76 -44.91 16.95
N GLU A 64 34.72 -44.02 17.20
CA GLU A 64 34.54 -42.58 17.06
C GLU A 64 34.39 -42.17 15.59
N ALA A 65 35.16 -42.79 14.69
CA ALA A 65 34.98 -42.64 13.24
C ALA A 65 33.58 -43.09 12.78
N MET A 66 33.08 -44.24 13.26
CA MET A 66 31.73 -44.71 12.92
C MET A 66 30.62 -43.83 13.52
N ALA A 67 30.81 -43.28 14.72
CA ALA A 67 29.85 -42.33 15.31
C ALA A 67 29.82 -40.99 14.55
N SER A 68 30.95 -40.53 14.02
CA SER A 68 31.02 -39.30 13.23
C SER A 68 30.31 -39.40 11.87
N GLY A 69 30.31 -40.59 11.25
CA GLY A 69 29.63 -40.84 9.96
C GLY A 69 28.10 -40.72 10.03
N HIS A 70 27.48 -41.22 11.11
CA HIS A 70 26.02 -41.13 11.28
C HIS A 70 25.51 -39.70 11.47
N ASN A 71 26.33 -38.79 12.02
CA ASN A 71 25.95 -37.38 12.15
C ASN A 71 25.91 -36.69 10.77
N LEU A 72 26.85 -37.01 9.88
CA LEU A 72 26.92 -36.42 8.53
C LEU A 72 25.75 -36.84 7.63
N GLU A 73 25.31 -38.10 7.68
CA GLU A 73 24.13 -38.55 6.93
C GLU A 73 22.84 -37.85 7.37
N SER A 74 22.69 -37.62 8.68
CA SER A 74 21.52 -36.92 9.22
C SER A 74 21.48 -35.44 8.78
N GLN A 75 22.65 -34.80 8.65
CA GLN A 75 22.78 -33.42 8.16
C GLN A 75 22.47 -33.29 6.66
N GLY A 76 22.83 -34.29 5.85
CA GLY A 76 22.51 -34.32 4.42
C GLY A 76 21.01 -34.26 4.13
N LEU A 77 20.19 -34.97 4.91
CA LEU A 77 18.72 -34.96 4.76
C LEU A 77 18.08 -33.63 5.18
N THR A 78 18.70 -32.89 6.10
CA THR A 78 18.21 -31.55 6.47
C THR A 78 18.56 -30.51 5.42
N ASN A 79 19.70 -30.65 4.75
CA ASN A 79 20.15 -29.73 3.72
C ASN A 79 19.27 -29.82 2.47
N THR A 80 18.91 -31.01 2.01
CA THR A 80 18.02 -31.18 0.84
C THR A 80 16.63 -30.57 1.05
N LYS A 81 16.10 -30.63 2.29
CA LYS A 81 14.83 -29.97 2.64
C LYS A 81 14.96 -28.44 2.67
N ALA A 82 16.11 -27.92 3.06
CA ALA A 82 16.38 -26.49 3.04
C ALA A 82 16.52 -25.98 1.61
N GLU A 83 17.25 -26.71 0.75
CA GLU A 83 17.42 -26.42 -0.68
C GLU A 83 16.07 -26.35 -1.40
N GLY A 84 15.21 -27.35 -1.22
CA GLY A 84 13.87 -27.33 -1.83
C GLY A 84 12.94 -26.22 -1.31
N ARG A 85 13.23 -25.63 -0.13
CA ARG A 85 12.52 -24.42 0.34
C ARG A 85 13.08 -23.16 -0.30
N LEU A 86 14.39 -23.08 -0.53
CA LEU A 86 15.03 -21.96 -1.20
C LEU A 86 14.56 -21.86 -2.65
N GLU A 87 14.54 -22.97 -3.40
CA GLU A 87 14.06 -23.02 -4.78
C GLU A 87 12.61 -22.50 -4.89
N LYS A 88 11.72 -22.94 -3.98
CA LYS A 88 10.33 -22.43 -3.91
C LYS A 88 10.23 -20.95 -3.57
N LEU A 89 11.16 -20.41 -2.81
CA LEU A 89 11.19 -18.97 -2.50
C LEU A 89 11.72 -18.16 -3.68
N GLU A 90 12.71 -18.69 -4.39
CA GLU A 90 13.25 -18.10 -5.62
C GLU A 90 12.20 -18.04 -6.72
N GLU A 91 11.46 -19.13 -6.95
CA GLU A 91 10.33 -19.17 -7.89
C GLU A 91 9.26 -18.11 -7.53
N LYS A 92 8.90 -17.99 -6.25
CA LYS A 92 7.95 -16.96 -5.78
C LYS A 92 8.48 -15.54 -5.92
N LEU A 93 9.77 -15.33 -5.71
CA LEU A 93 10.39 -14.02 -5.91
C LEU A 93 10.41 -13.68 -7.40
N GLN A 94 10.69 -14.64 -8.26
CA GLN A 94 10.67 -14.45 -9.70
C GLN A 94 9.27 -14.11 -10.20
N ALA A 95 8.25 -14.88 -9.82
CA ALA A 95 6.86 -14.59 -10.16
C ALA A 95 6.41 -13.18 -9.70
N LYS A 96 6.90 -12.71 -8.56
CA LYS A 96 6.64 -11.34 -8.09
C LYS A 96 7.36 -10.28 -8.93
N ARG A 97 8.57 -10.54 -9.41
CA ARG A 97 9.29 -9.63 -10.32
C ARG A 97 8.54 -9.50 -11.64
N ASP A 98 8.09 -10.63 -12.20
CA ASP A 98 7.35 -10.66 -13.45
C ASP A 98 6.01 -9.91 -13.31
N ALA A 99 5.27 -10.12 -12.21
CA ALA A 99 4.05 -9.37 -11.93
C ALA A 99 4.27 -7.86 -11.75
N ILE A 100 5.41 -7.45 -11.17
CA ILE A 100 5.77 -6.03 -11.07
C ILE A 100 6.08 -5.46 -12.46
N GLN A 101 6.73 -6.24 -13.32
CA GLN A 101 7.05 -5.83 -14.69
C GLN A 101 5.77 -5.65 -15.52
N GLU A 102 4.81 -6.58 -15.45
CA GLU A 102 3.52 -6.46 -16.12
C GLU A 102 2.77 -5.20 -15.71
N LEU A 103 2.75 -4.88 -14.41
CA LEU A 103 2.12 -3.65 -13.90
C LEU A 103 2.83 -2.37 -14.40
N GLN A 104 4.14 -2.43 -14.63
CA GLN A 104 4.89 -1.31 -15.22
C GLN A 104 4.52 -1.12 -16.69
N ASP A 105 4.45 -2.20 -17.45
CA ASP A 105 4.07 -2.16 -18.87
C ASP A 105 2.62 -1.65 -19.05
N GLU A 106 1.70 -2.08 -18.18
CA GLU A 106 0.32 -1.56 -18.14
C GLU A 106 0.27 -0.06 -17.84
N LYS A 107 1.08 0.40 -16.88
CA LYS A 107 1.19 1.82 -16.52
C LYS A 107 1.65 2.64 -17.72
N ASP A 108 2.70 2.21 -18.41
CA ASP A 108 3.26 2.92 -19.56
C ASP A 108 2.27 2.90 -20.75
N ALA A 109 1.54 1.81 -20.95
CA ALA A 109 0.46 1.74 -21.94
C ALA A 109 -0.71 2.70 -21.62
N LEU A 110 -1.03 2.91 -20.34
CA LEU A 110 -2.04 3.90 -19.93
C LEU A 110 -1.53 5.33 -20.08
N GLU A 111 -0.26 5.59 -19.79
CA GLU A 111 0.36 6.91 -19.97
C GLU A 111 0.33 7.34 -21.45
N THR A 112 0.71 6.45 -22.37
CA THR A 112 0.64 6.74 -23.81
C THR A 112 -0.80 6.99 -24.31
N LYS A 113 -1.78 6.22 -23.82
CA LYS A 113 -3.22 6.47 -24.11
C LYS A 113 -3.66 7.84 -23.61
N LEU A 114 -3.22 8.25 -22.43
CA LEU A 114 -3.53 9.54 -21.82
C LEU A 114 -2.91 10.69 -22.63
N GLU A 115 -1.67 10.55 -23.09
CA GLU A 115 -1.03 11.53 -23.98
C GLU A 115 -1.77 11.67 -25.32
N LYS A 116 -2.19 10.56 -25.94
CA LYS A 116 -3.02 10.59 -27.15
C LYS A 116 -4.32 11.36 -26.92
N LYS A 117 -5.01 11.08 -25.81
CA LYS A 117 -6.25 11.79 -25.43
C LYS A 117 -6.03 13.26 -25.12
N LYS A 118 -4.88 13.64 -24.55
CA LYS A 118 -4.51 15.04 -24.36
C LYS A 118 -4.30 15.77 -25.68
N LYS A 119 -3.69 15.10 -26.67
CA LYS A 119 -3.52 15.64 -28.02
C LYS A 119 -4.87 15.84 -28.71
N GLU A 120 -5.73 14.81 -28.72
CA GLU A 120 -7.10 14.91 -29.25
C GLU A 120 -7.89 16.07 -28.59
N ASN A 121 -7.78 16.25 -27.27
CA ASN A 121 -8.41 17.38 -26.58
C ASN A 121 -7.80 18.74 -26.92
N ARG A 122 -6.53 18.81 -27.32
CA ARG A 122 -5.91 20.05 -27.81
C ARG A 122 -6.45 20.38 -29.20
N ASP A 123 -6.46 19.40 -30.10
CA ASP A 123 -6.95 19.55 -31.47
C ASP A 123 -8.44 19.99 -31.46
N LEU A 124 -9.28 19.36 -30.64
CA LEU A 124 -10.70 19.76 -30.47
C LEU A 124 -10.86 21.19 -29.91
N LYS A 125 -9.95 21.65 -29.04
CA LYS A 125 -10.00 23.02 -28.53
C LYS A 125 -9.68 24.04 -29.62
N GLU A 126 -8.71 23.73 -30.48
CA GLU A 126 -8.36 24.58 -31.62
C GLU A 126 -9.53 24.64 -32.63
N GLU A 127 -10.21 23.52 -32.88
CA GLU A 127 -11.43 23.49 -33.71
C GLU A 127 -12.56 24.35 -33.13
N VAL A 128 -12.80 24.26 -31.81
CA VAL A 128 -13.82 25.08 -31.13
C VAL A 128 -13.48 26.58 -31.25
N GLU A 129 -12.22 26.96 -31.03
CA GLU A 129 -11.78 28.36 -31.18
C GLU A 129 -11.95 28.87 -32.62
N GLU A 130 -11.71 28.03 -33.62
CA GLU A 130 -11.94 28.38 -35.03
C GLU A 130 -13.44 28.58 -35.33
N LEU A 131 -14.30 27.72 -34.79
CA LEU A 131 -15.76 27.82 -34.95
C LEU A 131 -16.31 29.06 -34.25
N GLU A 132 -15.81 29.41 -33.06
CA GLU A 132 -16.17 30.65 -32.34
C GLU A 132 -15.83 31.88 -33.20
N LYS A 133 -14.62 31.96 -33.76
CA LYS A 133 -14.22 33.05 -34.68
C LYS A 133 -15.11 33.11 -35.92
N LYS A 134 -15.55 31.97 -36.47
CA LYS A 134 -16.49 31.93 -37.61
C LYS A 134 -17.87 32.44 -37.24
N LEU A 135 -18.36 32.11 -36.03
CA LEU A 135 -19.65 32.61 -35.53
C LEU A 135 -19.60 34.12 -35.31
N GLU A 136 -18.54 34.64 -34.69
CA GLU A 136 -18.38 36.09 -34.49
C GLU A 136 -18.42 36.88 -35.80
N LYS A 137 -17.77 36.36 -36.87
CA LYS A 137 -17.83 36.97 -38.21
C LYS A 137 -19.24 36.96 -38.77
N LYS A 138 -19.95 35.83 -38.71
CA LYS A 138 -21.33 35.70 -39.20
C LYS A 138 -22.28 36.66 -38.46
N VAL A 139 -22.19 36.74 -37.14
CA VAL A 139 -22.97 37.67 -36.32
C VAL A 139 -22.67 39.13 -36.70
N GLY A 140 -21.39 39.45 -36.98
CA GLY A 140 -20.98 40.76 -37.47
C GLY A 140 -21.61 41.13 -38.82
N ASP A 141 -21.64 40.20 -39.77
CA ASP A 141 -22.20 40.43 -41.11
C ASP A 141 -23.73 40.47 -41.11
N GLU A 142 -24.38 39.63 -40.31
CA GLU A 142 -25.83 39.66 -40.10
C GLU A 142 -26.28 40.99 -39.49
N LYS A 143 -25.52 41.52 -38.52
CA LYS A 143 -25.76 42.85 -37.93
C LYS A 143 -25.58 43.98 -38.95
N LYS A 144 -24.65 43.86 -39.90
CA LYS A 144 -24.51 44.83 -41.01
C LYS A 144 -25.69 44.75 -41.98
N LYS A 145 -26.16 43.54 -42.30
CA LYS A 145 -27.33 43.32 -43.16
C LYS A 145 -28.61 43.90 -42.56
N GLN A 146 -28.87 43.66 -41.27
CA GLN A 146 -30.01 44.24 -40.55
C GLN A 146 -29.99 45.78 -40.55
N ARG A 147 -28.81 46.42 -40.50
CA ARG A 147 -28.70 47.89 -40.61
C ARG A 147 -29.05 48.42 -41.99
N GLN A 148 -28.83 47.65 -43.05
CA GLN A 148 -29.14 48.06 -44.42
C GLN A 148 -30.61 47.83 -44.79
N GLU A 149 -31.27 46.85 -44.17
CA GLU A 149 -32.68 46.51 -44.40
C GLU A 149 -33.64 47.25 -43.47
N SER A 150 -33.17 48.20 -42.66
CA SER A 150 -34.04 49.10 -41.88
C SER A 150 -34.50 50.24 -42.79
N PRO A 151 -35.72 50.22 -43.36
CA PRO A 151 -36.22 51.34 -44.13
C PRO A 151 -36.33 52.57 -43.23
N SER A 152 -35.85 53.70 -43.72
CA SER A 152 -35.99 55.02 -43.11
C SER A 152 -37.47 55.43 -43.08
N SER A 153 -38.25 54.87 -42.15
CA SER A 153 -39.60 55.33 -41.86
C SER A 153 -39.50 56.55 -40.94
N SER A 154 -39.36 57.73 -41.54
CA SER A 154 -39.26 59.03 -40.88
C SER A 154 -40.59 59.57 -40.31
N GLU A 155 -41.62 58.74 -40.09
CA GLU A 155 -42.96 59.23 -39.69
C GLU A 155 -43.39 58.92 -38.25
N ASP A 156 -42.64 58.12 -37.47
CA ASP A 156 -43.09 57.68 -36.12
C ASP A 156 -42.32 58.29 -34.94
N GLU A 157 -41.69 59.45 -35.11
CA GLU A 157 -40.93 60.11 -34.04
C GLU A 157 -41.82 60.82 -32.99
N LYS A 158 -43.14 60.95 -33.21
CA LYS A 158 -44.05 61.65 -32.29
C LYS A 158 -44.80 60.76 -31.27
N ALA A 159 -44.81 59.43 -31.40
CA ALA A 159 -45.61 58.57 -30.52
C ALA A 159 -44.87 57.99 -29.30
N LYS A 160 -43.53 57.99 -29.26
CA LYS A 160 -42.76 57.26 -28.21
C LYS A 160 -42.40 58.07 -26.95
N LYS A 161 -42.78 59.34 -26.85
CA LYS A 161 -42.55 60.17 -25.66
C LYS A 161 -43.55 59.94 -24.51
N ALA A 162 -44.57 59.10 -24.69
CA ALA A 162 -45.62 58.86 -23.70
C ALA A 162 -45.51 57.55 -22.89
N GLN A 163 -44.59 56.63 -23.23
CA GLN A 163 -44.54 55.29 -22.58
C GLN A 163 -43.38 55.07 -21.60
N THR A 164 -42.53 56.06 -21.33
CA THR A 164 -41.40 55.95 -20.39
C THR A 164 -41.74 56.18 -18.91
N LYS A 165 -43.03 56.09 -18.51
CA LYS A 165 -43.46 56.32 -17.11
C LYS A 165 -44.00 55.09 -16.37
N LEU A 166 -43.99 53.91 -16.98
CA LEU A 166 -44.37 52.64 -16.35
C LEU A 166 -43.17 51.67 -16.31
N LYS A 167 -42.05 52.11 -15.73
CA LYS A 167 -40.98 51.18 -15.30
C LYS A 167 -41.28 50.78 -13.85
N VAL A 168 -42.29 49.93 -13.71
CA VAL A 168 -42.58 49.20 -12.48
C VAL A 168 -41.38 48.31 -12.20
N VAL A 169 -40.72 48.61 -11.09
CA VAL A 169 -40.11 47.71 -10.11
C VAL A 169 -40.21 46.21 -10.47
N LEU A 170 -39.42 45.75 -11.43
CA LEU A 170 -38.92 44.38 -11.46
C LEU A 170 -37.47 44.48 -11.02
N SER A 171 -37.26 44.29 -9.73
CA SER A 171 -35.95 44.16 -9.12
C SER A 171 -35.20 43.04 -9.82
N GLU A 172 -34.16 43.41 -10.56
CA GLU A 172 -33.19 42.50 -11.14
C GLU A 172 -32.68 41.57 -10.02
N PRO A 173 -32.76 40.24 -10.17
CA PRO A 173 -32.10 39.35 -9.24
C PRO A 173 -30.60 39.65 -9.32
N LYS A 174 -30.09 40.14 -8.20
CA LYS A 174 -28.66 40.35 -7.89
C LYS A 174 -27.86 39.22 -8.55
N PRO A 175 -26.81 39.51 -9.35
CA PRO A 175 -25.98 38.46 -9.92
C PRO A 175 -25.42 37.66 -8.75
N GLU A 176 -25.98 36.47 -8.57
CA GLU A 176 -25.52 35.50 -7.60
C GLU A 176 -24.06 35.28 -7.95
N ARG A 177 -23.20 35.83 -7.10
CA ARG A 177 -21.76 35.70 -7.13
C ARG A 177 -21.49 34.23 -7.38
N GLN A 178 -21.19 33.89 -8.62
CA GLN A 178 -20.79 32.56 -9.03
C GLN A 178 -19.53 32.27 -8.23
N GLN A 179 -19.73 31.69 -7.05
CA GLN A 179 -18.70 30.97 -6.33
C GLN A 179 -18.23 29.97 -7.36
N GLY A 180 -16.99 30.17 -7.81
CA GLY A 180 -16.42 29.46 -8.94
C GLY A 180 -16.90 28.03 -8.90
N SER A 181 -17.51 27.61 -10.00
CA SER A 181 -17.70 26.20 -10.29
C SER A 181 -16.34 25.57 -10.02
N LYS A 182 -16.22 24.96 -8.84
CA LYS A 182 -15.14 24.03 -8.57
C LYS A 182 -15.29 23.08 -9.74
N VAL A 183 -14.31 23.12 -10.63
CA VAL A 183 -14.07 22.05 -11.58
C VAL A 183 -14.10 20.81 -10.71
N ILE A 184 -15.24 20.12 -10.69
CA ILE A 184 -15.36 18.79 -10.14
C ILE A 184 -14.48 18.01 -11.11
N ARG A 185 -13.20 17.91 -10.75
CA ARG A 185 -12.33 16.90 -11.30
C ARG A 185 -13.05 15.62 -10.92
N TYR A 186 -13.79 15.07 -11.88
CA TYR A 186 -14.17 13.67 -11.87
C TYR A 186 -12.84 12.93 -11.84
N ASP A 187 -12.34 12.67 -10.63
CA ASP A 187 -11.41 11.57 -10.44
C ASP A 187 -12.26 10.32 -10.73
N PRO A 188 -12.05 9.63 -11.88
CA PRO A 188 -12.76 8.39 -12.11
C PRO A 188 -12.44 7.48 -10.93
N PRO A 189 -13.45 6.82 -10.32
CA PRO A 189 -13.20 5.87 -9.25
C PRO A 189 -12.34 4.77 -9.83
N LEU A 190 -11.03 4.85 -9.57
CA LEU A 190 -10.11 3.75 -9.81
C LEU A 190 -10.67 2.59 -9.01
N ILE A 191 -11.11 1.61 -9.78
CA ILE A 191 -11.53 0.27 -9.43
C ILE A 191 -10.53 -0.29 -8.40
N ARG A 192 -10.81 -0.06 -7.12
CA ARG A 192 -10.06 -0.60 -5.98
C ARG A 192 -10.87 -1.67 -5.23
N TYR A 193 -11.81 -2.30 -5.92
CA TYR A 193 -12.69 -3.33 -5.37
C TYR A 193 -12.61 -4.63 -6.17
N VAL A 194 -11.44 -5.26 -6.28
CA VAL A 194 -11.38 -6.72 -6.57
C VAL A 194 -10.16 -7.43 -5.96
N VAL A 195 -9.69 -7.10 -4.75
CA VAL A 195 -8.75 -8.03 -4.05
C VAL A 195 -8.88 -7.97 -2.53
N VAL A 196 -10.09 -8.05 -1.98
CA VAL A 196 -10.28 -8.35 -0.53
C VAL A 196 -11.43 -9.33 -0.30
N PHE A 197 -11.64 -10.28 -1.22
CA PHE A 197 -12.68 -11.31 -1.07
C PHE A 197 -12.17 -12.74 -0.89
N PHE A 198 -10.86 -12.98 -0.89
CA PHE A 198 -10.30 -14.34 -0.83
C PHE A 198 -9.52 -14.71 0.44
N LEU A 199 -9.55 -13.89 1.50
CA LEU A 199 -8.84 -14.18 2.77
C LEU A 199 -9.74 -14.29 4.01
N ILE A 200 -11.02 -14.66 3.84
CA ILE A 200 -11.94 -14.93 4.97
C ILE A 200 -12.61 -16.30 4.86
N GLN A 201 -11.85 -17.38 4.61
CA GLN A 201 -12.43 -18.74 4.68
C GLN A 201 -11.66 -19.79 5.50
N PHE A 202 -10.54 -19.49 6.14
CA PHE A 202 -9.89 -20.45 7.03
C PHE A 202 -9.40 -19.81 8.34
N ALA A 203 -10.34 -19.48 9.22
CA ALA A 203 -10.04 -19.33 10.64
C ALA A 203 -10.81 -20.42 11.40
N PRO A 204 -10.13 -21.39 12.05
CA PRO A 204 -10.80 -22.41 12.85
C PRO A 204 -11.51 -21.75 14.04
N ARG A 205 -12.79 -22.11 14.19
CA ARG A 205 -13.64 -21.77 15.33
C ARG A 205 -12.95 -22.20 16.62
N ARG A 206 -12.52 -21.23 17.43
CA ARG A 206 -12.04 -21.46 18.79
C ARG A 206 -13.25 -21.59 19.70
N ASP A 207 -13.53 -22.83 20.08
CA ASP A 207 -14.49 -23.18 21.14
C ASP A 207 -14.24 -22.32 22.37
N SER A 208 -15.20 -21.46 22.67
CA SER A 208 -15.26 -20.68 23.90
C SER A 208 -16.34 -21.29 24.79
N ASP A 209 -16.08 -22.53 25.19
CA ASP A 209 -16.85 -23.18 26.24
C ASP A 209 -16.42 -22.63 27.60
N ARG A 210 -17.44 -22.17 28.33
CA ARG A 210 -17.58 -22.31 29.79
C ARG A 210 -16.40 -21.87 30.65
N ARG A 211 -16.46 -20.62 31.11
CA ARG A 211 -16.18 -20.32 32.52
C ARG A 211 -17.15 -19.27 33.05
N GLY A 212 -18.23 -19.79 33.64
CA GLY A 212 -19.08 -19.02 34.51
C GLY A 212 -18.27 -18.44 35.68
N ARG A 213 -18.52 -17.18 35.98
CA ARG A 213 -18.22 -16.61 37.30
C ARG A 213 -19.36 -15.71 37.75
N SER A 214 -20.35 -16.40 38.29
CA SER A 214 -21.17 -16.05 39.45
C SER A 214 -20.86 -14.75 40.19
N ARG A 215 -21.97 -14.03 40.46
CA ARG A 215 -22.36 -13.42 41.75
C ARG A 215 -21.60 -12.18 42.23
N SER A 216 -22.30 -11.04 42.19
CA SER A 216 -22.78 -10.30 43.38
C SER A 216 -23.62 -9.11 42.88
N ARG A 217 -24.94 -9.09 43.07
CA ARG A 217 -25.65 -8.69 44.31
C ARG A 217 -24.94 -7.52 45.03
N ARG A 218 -25.19 -6.29 44.56
CA ARG A 218 -25.37 -5.14 45.44
C ARG A 218 -26.51 -4.25 44.95
N SER A 219 -27.64 -4.53 45.57
CA SER A 219 -28.72 -3.60 45.85
C SER A 219 -28.14 -2.29 46.41
N SER A 220 -28.40 -1.16 45.76
CA SER A 220 -28.35 0.16 46.40
C SER A 220 -29.27 1.11 45.66
N SER A 221 -30.54 0.93 45.96
CA SER A 221 -31.65 1.83 45.71
C SER A 221 -31.30 3.25 46.18
N ARG A 222 -31.17 4.20 45.26
CA ARG A 222 -31.25 5.63 45.58
C ARG A 222 -32.04 6.32 44.46
N PRO A 223 -33.37 6.45 44.60
CA PRO A 223 -34.19 7.11 43.59
C PRO A 223 -33.96 8.61 43.74
N ARG A 224 -33.06 9.18 42.93
CA ARG A 224 -33.02 10.62 42.72
C ARG A 224 -34.02 10.94 41.62
N SER A 225 -35.26 11.11 42.03
CA SER A 225 -36.29 11.90 41.36
C SER A 225 -35.73 13.30 41.07
N ARG A 226 -35.15 13.46 39.88
CA ARG A 226 -35.07 14.76 39.24
C ARG A 226 -35.85 14.65 37.94
N SER A 227 -37.09 15.11 38.04
CA SER A 227 -37.84 15.74 36.95
C SER A 227 -36.84 16.46 36.05
N ARG A 228 -36.66 15.88 34.87
CA ARG A 228 -36.28 16.57 33.65
C ARG A 228 -37.29 16.15 32.59
N ASP A 229 -38.52 16.56 32.87
CA ASP A 229 -39.34 17.18 31.84
C ASP A 229 -38.48 18.20 31.08
N TYR A 230 -38.72 18.34 29.77
CA TYR A 230 -37.89 19.04 28.78
C TYR A 230 -36.67 18.27 28.27
N ARG A 231 -36.92 17.33 27.36
CA ARG A 231 -36.87 17.65 25.91
C ARG A 231 -37.15 16.36 25.14
N ALA A 232 -38.41 16.23 24.72
CA ALA A 232 -38.72 15.55 23.47
C ALA A 232 -37.84 16.20 22.40
N GLY A 233 -36.69 15.57 22.14
CA GLY A 233 -35.74 16.00 21.15
C GLY A 233 -36.41 15.83 19.81
N GLY A 234 -36.93 16.94 19.28
CA GLY A 234 -37.28 17.04 17.88
C GLY A 234 -36.13 16.44 17.07
N LYS A 235 -36.51 15.57 16.13
CA LYS A 235 -35.67 15.01 15.09
C LYS A 235 -35.23 16.16 14.19
N GLY A 236 -34.39 17.04 14.73
CA GLY A 236 -33.82 18.16 14.03
C GLY A 236 -32.53 17.68 13.40
N ASP A 237 -32.39 17.92 12.10
CA ASP A 237 -31.14 17.97 11.36
C ASP A 237 -30.21 19.04 11.95
N GLY A 238 -29.80 18.80 13.19
CA GLY A 238 -29.07 19.72 14.03
C GLY A 238 -27.73 20.01 13.40
N LYS A 239 -27.70 21.02 12.53
CA LYS A 239 -26.63 22.03 12.47
C LYS A 239 -26.47 22.60 13.87
N GLY A 240 -25.94 21.81 14.80
CA GLY A 240 -25.38 22.35 16.00
C GLY A 240 -24.19 23.18 15.56
N ASP A 241 -24.21 24.48 15.83
CA ASP A 241 -23.07 25.39 15.67
C ASP A 241 -21.89 25.03 16.59
N GLY A 242 -21.89 23.82 17.16
CA GLY A 242 -20.75 23.19 17.78
C GLY A 242 -19.61 23.15 16.77
N THR A 243 -18.68 24.08 16.94
CA THR A 243 -17.47 24.25 16.13
C THR A 243 -16.58 23.00 16.08
N GLN A 244 -16.85 22.00 16.92
CA GLN A 244 -16.05 20.79 17.05
C GLN A 244 -16.65 19.64 16.23
N LEU A 245 -15.84 19.11 15.32
CA LEU A 245 -16.13 17.90 14.56
C LEU A 245 -16.11 16.68 15.49
N CYS A 246 -17.03 15.74 15.26
CA CYS A 246 -17.02 14.47 15.99
C CYS A 246 -15.83 13.60 15.56
N ILE A 247 -14.72 13.65 16.31
CA ILE A 247 -13.52 12.85 16.00
C ILE A 247 -13.83 11.34 15.87
N PRO A 248 -14.64 10.72 16.76
CA PRO A 248 -15.02 9.33 16.58
C PRO A 248 -15.78 9.04 15.28
N TYR A 249 -16.56 9.99 14.75
CA TYR A 249 -17.28 9.81 13.50
C TYR A 249 -16.35 9.85 12.29
N VAL A 250 -15.41 10.80 12.26
CA VAL A 250 -14.37 10.86 11.22
C VAL A 250 -13.50 9.59 11.21
N GLN A 251 -13.33 8.93 12.36
CA GLN A 251 -12.66 7.62 12.47
C GLN A 251 -13.56 6.40 12.15
N GLY A 252 -14.85 6.60 11.86
CA GLY A 252 -15.82 5.51 11.63
C GLY A 252 -16.24 4.74 12.89
N ARG A 253 -16.03 5.30 14.10
CA ARG A 253 -16.31 4.66 15.40
C ARG A 253 -17.50 5.26 16.15
N CYS A 254 -18.08 6.36 15.68
CA CYS A 254 -19.24 6.97 16.34
C CYS A 254 -20.49 6.09 16.17
N ARG A 255 -21.08 5.65 17.28
CA ARG A 255 -22.32 4.85 17.28
C ARG A 255 -23.60 5.67 17.47
N ARG A 256 -23.48 6.98 17.69
CA ARG A 256 -24.63 7.87 17.93
C ARG A 256 -25.35 8.25 16.64
N GLY A 257 -24.72 8.04 15.47
CA GLY A 257 -25.26 8.47 14.19
C GLY A 257 -25.63 9.95 14.22
N ASP A 258 -26.74 10.32 13.61
CA ASP A 258 -27.20 11.72 13.50
C ASP A 258 -27.66 12.32 14.84
N THR A 259 -27.81 11.51 15.88
CA THR A 259 -28.11 11.99 17.24
C THR A 259 -26.87 12.44 18.01
N CYS A 260 -25.69 12.43 17.37
CA CYS A 260 -24.46 12.89 18.01
C CYS A 260 -24.53 14.39 18.31
N ARG A 261 -24.00 14.78 19.47
CA ARG A 261 -23.91 16.19 19.88
C ARG A 261 -22.91 16.99 19.02
N ASP A 262 -21.92 16.30 18.48
CA ASP A 262 -20.83 16.89 17.69
C ASP A 262 -21.15 16.79 16.20
N ARG A 263 -20.59 17.71 15.40
CA ARG A 263 -20.91 17.80 13.97
C ARG A 263 -20.39 16.59 13.18
N HIS A 264 -21.27 15.97 12.40
CA HIS A 264 -20.96 14.92 11.43
C HIS A 264 -20.96 15.53 10.01
N PRO A 265 -19.80 15.68 9.36
CA PRO A 265 -19.75 16.08 7.96
C PRO A 265 -20.24 14.92 7.10
N ALA A 266 -21.24 15.17 6.23
CA ALA A 266 -21.70 14.15 5.27
C ALA A 266 -20.64 13.91 4.19
N ASP A 267 -19.98 14.97 3.76
CA ASP A 267 -19.00 14.97 2.69
C ASP A 267 -17.57 15.21 3.23
N ASP A 268 -16.57 14.80 2.46
CA ASP A 268 -15.15 15.10 2.70
C ASP A 268 -14.52 14.49 3.98
N LEU A 269 -14.99 13.32 4.42
CA LEU A 269 -14.40 12.60 5.57
C LEU A 269 -12.88 12.42 5.44
N ASP A 270 -12.40 12.07 4.25
CA ASP A 270 -10.98 11.84 3.98
C ASP A 270 -10.16 13.13 4.07
N ALA A 271 -10.65 14.23 3.49
CA ALA A 271 -9.95 15.52 3.53
C ALA A 271 -9.88 16.07 4.96
N ILE A 272 -10.94 15.86 5.75
CA ILE A 272 -10.98 16.21 7.18
C ILE A 272 -10.01 15.33 7.97
N TYR A 273 -9.98 14.02 7.69
CA TYR A 273 -9.06 13.10 8.33
C TYR A 273 -7.59 13.46 8.04
N ASP A 274 -7.28 13.86 6.81
CA ASP A 274 -5.95 14.31 6.42
C ASP A 274 -5.56 15.66 7.06
N THR A 275 -6.50 16.59 7.21
CA THR A 275 -6.22 17.84 7.94
C THR A 275 -5.99 17.59 9.44
N LEU A 276 -6.64 16.59 10.04
CA LEU A 276 -6.36 16.17 11.41
C LEU A 276 -4.98 15.51 11.53
N LYS A 277 -4.61 14.64 10.58
CA LYS A 277 -3.28 14.01 10.52
C LYS A 277 -2.13 14.98 10.35
N ARG A 278 -2.34 16.12 9.70
CA ARG A 278 -1.28 17.13 9.52
C ARG A 278 -1.02 17.95 10.78
N LYS A 279 -2.03 18.12 11.63
CA LYS A 279 -1.90 18.90 12.86
C LYS A 279 -1.07 18.12 13.89
N PRO A 280 -0.07 18.76 14.53
CA PRO A 280 0.71 18.11 15.58
C PRO A 280 -0.19 17.80 16.78
N CYS A 281 -0.01 16.62 17.37
CA CYS A 281 -0.71 16.22 18.57
C CYS A 281 -0.36 17.18 19.71
N ARG A 282 -1.38 17.72 20.38
CA ARG A 282 -1.21 18.60 21.55
C ARG A 282 -0.38 17.95 22.67
N TYR A 283 -0.42 16.63 22.79
CA TYR A 283 0.32 15.87 23.80
C TYR A 283 1.72 15.43 23.33
N GLY A 284 2.11 15.73 22.09
CA GLY A 284 3.42 15.36 21.55
C GLY A 284 3.73 13.87 21.70
N ALA A 285 4.99 13.53 21.98
CA ALA A 285 5.43 12.14 22.17
C ALA A 285 4.79 11.41 23.37
N ASP A 286 4.24 12.15 24.35
CA ASP A 286 3.61 11.59 25.56
C ASP A 286 2.14 11.20 25.37
N CYS A 287 1.62 11.24 24.13
CA CYS A 287 0.23 10.89 23.84
C CYS A 287 -0.05 9.40 24.13
N LYS A 288 -0.83 9.12 25.19
CA LYS A 288 -1.20 7.74 25.58
C LYS A 288 -2.34 7.13 24.75
N ARG A 289 -2.93 7.88 23.82
CA ARG A 289 -4.08 7.41 23.02
C ARG A 289 -3.58 6.57 21.85
N ARG A 290 -3.93 5.27 21.87
CA ARG A 290 -3.59 4.31 20.80
C ARG A 290 -4.17 4.67 19.42
N ASP A 291 -5.26 5.44 19.41
CA ASP A 291 -6.01 5.86 18.23
C ASP A 291 -5.96 7.37 18.01
N CYS A 292 -4.87 8.03 18.41
CA CYS A 292 -4.69 9.45 18.16
C CYS A 292 -4.56 9.72 16.65
N VAL A 293 -5.40 10.61 16.10
CA VAL A 293 -5.41 10.96 14.66
C VAL A 293 -4.33 11.99 14.30
N PHE A 294 -3.85 12.74 15.29
CA PHE A 294 -2.89 13.83 15.10
C PHE A 294 -1.46 13.30 14.92
N LYS A 295 -0.61 14.08 14.25
CA LYS A 295 0.81 13.71 14.01
C LYS A 295 1.60 13.72 15.31
N HIS A 296 2.42 12.70 15.57
CA HIS A 296 3.41 12.74 16.64
C HIS A 296 4.80 12.99 16.03
N PRO A 297 5.68 13.77 16.70
CA PRO A 297 7.04 14.00 16.22
C PRO A 297 7.85 12.69 16.19
N ASP A 298 7.56 11.77 17.12
CA ASP A 298 8.14 10.43 17.21
C ASP A 298 7.14 9.37 16.75
N ASP A 299 6.75 9.36 15.47
CA ASP A 299 5.96 8.26 14.88
C ASP A 299 6.73 6.91 14.83
N GLY A 300 7.77 6.75 15.67
CA GLY A 300 8.22 5.47 16.20
C GLY A 300 7.10 4.85 17.03
N ARG A 301 6.06 4.36 16.35
CA ARG A 301 5.02 3.51 16.90
C ARG A 301 5.70 2.50 17.81
N ARG A 302 5.61 2.70 19.12
CA ARG A 302 5.85 1.62 20.06
C ARG A 302 4.91 0.52 19.63
N ARG A 303 5.53 -0.56 19.15
CA ARG A 303 4.89 -1.78 18.68
C ARG A 303 3.79 -2.13 19.66
N THR A 304 2.64 -2.45 19.10
CA THR A 304 1.61 -3.22 19.77
C THR A 304 2.26 -4.43 20.44
N ASP A 305 2.36 -4.39 21.77
CA ASP A 305 2.30 -5.58 22.62
C ASP A 305 0.83 -5.91 22.91
#